data_AF-A0A3M7BUU9-F1
#
_entry.id   AF-A0A3M7BUU9-F1
#
_cell.length_a   1.000
_cell.length_b   1.000
_cell.length_c   1.000
_cell.angle_alpha   90.00
_cell.angle_beta   90.00
_cell.angle_gamma   90.00
#
_symmetry.space_group_name_H-M   'P 1'
#
loop_
_entity.id
_entity.type
_entity.pdbx_description
1 polymer ?
#
loop_
_entity_poly.entity_id
_entity_poly.type
_entity_poly.pdbx_seq_one_letter_code
_entity_poly.pdbx_strand_id
1 'polypeptide(L)'
;MYIPSAGLHAVGEYLSWLVDEFGFFIAFLVSFISSLLRTKSHCTAVPSQPPRLQSEIPFIGHLLRIIFEGTEYLRSLHRTTGLPIFTLPIAGRSYHVVASPHMVHAVQKDYKMFSFNAIIVDVARRIFLFDEEAMAAFKGTNHSIAKHEKRKPSALQMARGQFVKNLRPGSELDDLLVRFTDGVLVDVHSHLNSPSDGNVTLLWKHIRTEFSTAVARAFWGARHPFCHDPTVYWAAMEDFEAGALNLFALPLPWLTARKANSARSKLLQALKNYTERDGFQDSATFIKCQYDACHDLGTSIMSNGGLGLAFSAIGPITSTAFWMVCYIFSRPDLLARVRAEVDSCLNVDEDRSHGQSTRSCTIDTAALNRCCPTLFTCLVEVLRLSTIVKRDCINHIF
;
A
#
# COMPACT_ATOMS: atom_id res chain seq x y z
N MET A 1 14.54 53.05 23.17
CA MET A 1 15.00 51.65 23.19
C MET A 1 13.77 50.77 23.04
N TYR A 2 13.40 50.45 21.80
CA TYR A 2 12.20 49.67 21.47
C TYR A 2 12.56 48.19 21.62
N ILE A 3 11.96 47.49 22.58
CA ILE A 3 12.09 46.05 22.73
C ILE A 3 11.09 45.40 21.76
N PRO A 4 11.52 44.51 20.84
CA PRO A 4 10.62 43.94 19.85
C PRO A 4 9.68 42.91 20.49
N SER A 5 8.37 43.14 20.36
CA SER A 5 7.28 42.29 20.84
C SER A 5 7.24 40.88 20.22
N ALA A 6 8.01 40.65 19.15
CA ALA A 6 8.10 39.34 18.49
C ALA A 6 8.75 38.25 19.37
N GLY A 7 9.63 38.63 20.31
CA GLY A 7 10.29 37.67 21.21
C GLY A 7 9.36 37.09 22.28
N LEU A 8 8.38 37.87 22.76
CA LEU A 8 7.43 37.41 23.78
C LEU A 8 6.40 36.41 23.23
N HIS A 9 5.99 36.55 21.97
CA HIS A 9 5.09 35.58 21.34
C HIS A 9 5.76 34.22 21.10
N ALA A 10 7.02 34.22 20.64
CA ALA A 10 7.79 32.98 20.44
C ALA A 10 8.08 32.24 21.76
N VAL A 11 8.31 32.97 22.86
CA VAL A 11 8.48 32.38 24.20
C VAL A 11 7.15 31.81 24.72
N GLY A 12 6.01 32.46 24.42
CA GLY A 12 4.69 31.97 24.77
C GLY A 12 4.31 30.66 24.07
N GLU A 13 4.57 30.55 22.76
CA GLU A 13 4.33 29.32 21.99
C GLU A 13 5.28 28.18 22.41
N TYR A 14 6.53 28.51 22.73
CA TYR A 14 7.49 27.52 23.24
C TYR A 14 7.09 27.01 24.63
N LEU A 15 6.58 27.89 25.51
CA LEU A 15 6.08 27.53 26.83
C LEU A 15 4.79 26.71 26.75
N SER A 16 3.86 27.01 25.84
CA SER A 16 2.65 26.20 25.66
C SER A 16 2.99 24.81 25.11
N TRP A 17 3.91 24.74 24.15
CA TRP A 17 4.43 23.45 23.65
C TRP A 17 5.11 22.63 24.76
N LEU A 18 5.90 23.29 25.63
CA LEU A 18 6.54 22.63 26.76
C LEU A 18 5.54 22.11 27.79
N VAL A 19 4.45 22.84 28.04
CA VAL A 19 3.36 22.43 28.95
C VAL A 19 2.56 21.27 28.37
N ASP A 20 2.30 21.25 27.05
CA ASP A 20 1.61 20.14 26.39
C ASP A 20 2.48 18.86 26.39
N GLU A 21 3.77 18.96 26.05
CA GLU A 21 4.72 17.84 26.11
C GLU A 21 4.95 17.36 27.55
N PHE A 22 5.01 18.26 28.55
CA PHE A 22 5.02 17.87 29.97
C PHE A 22 3.71 17.20 30.40
N GLY A 23 2.57 17.64 29.87
CA GLY A 23 1.27 17.00 30.06
C GLY A 23 1.26 15.57 29.55
N PHE A 24 1.80 15.34 28.34
CA PHE A 24 2.00 14.00 27.78
C PHE A 24 2.99 13.17 28.61
N PHE A 25 4.07 13.78 29.11
CA PHE A 25 5.06 13.10 29.96
C PHE A 25 4.47 12.69 31.32
N ILE A 26 3.68 13.54 31.97
CA ILE A 26 2.99 13.20 33.23
C ILE A 26 1.90 12.15 32.99
N ALA A 27 1.12 12.27 31.91
CA ALA A 27 0.15 11.24 31.54
C ALA A 27 0.84 9.90 31.24
N PHE A 28 2.01 9.92 30.61
CA PHE A 28 2.85 8.75 30.38
C PHE A 28 3.37 8.17 31.70
N LEU A 29 3.86 8.99 32.62
CA LEU A 29 4.34 8.57 33.93
C LEU A 29 3.21 7.95 34.79
N VAL A 30 2.03 8.56 34.81
CA VAL A 30 0.85 8.05 35.51
C VAL A 30 0.33 6.77 34.85
N SER A 31 0.35 6.67 33.52
CA SER A 31 0.00 5.44 32.80
C SER A 31 1.02 4.33 33.06
N PHE A 32 2.31 4.66 33.12
CA PHE A 32 3.41 3.76 33.44
C PHE A 32 3.30 3.20 34.85
N ILE A 33 3.07 4.08 35.84
CA ILE A 33 2.88 3.70 37.23
C ILE A 33 1.57 2.89 37.41
N SER A 34 0.47 3.27 36.76
CA SER A 34 -0.79 2.51 36.84
C SER A 34 -0.75 1.17 36.10
N SER A 35 0.09 1.02 35.08
CA SER A 35 0.37 -0.26 34.43
C SER A 35 1.22 -1.18 35.30
N LEU A 36 2.18 -0.63 36.06
CA LEU A 36 2.98 -1.38 37.03
C LEU A 36 2.15 -1.79 38.27
N LEU A 37 1.17 -0.98 38.66
CA LEU A 37 0.33 -1.20 39.83
C LEU A 37 -0.89 -2.10 39.57
N ARG A 38 -1.21 -2.48 38.33
CA ARG A 38 -2.25 -3.49 38.05
C ARG A 38 -1.73 -4.91 38.28
N THR A 39 -1.50 -5.24 39.54
CA THR A 39 -1.42 -6.62 40.01
C THR A 39 -2.76 -7.04 40.61
N LYS A 40 -3.30 -8.12 40.04
CA LYS A 40 -4.39 -8.99 40.52
C LYS A 40 -5.70 -8.30 40.96
N SER A 41 -6.72 -8.40 40.12
CA SER A 41 -8.13 -8.29 40.54
C SER A 41 -8.89 -9.55 40.09
N HIS A 42 -9.63 -10.12 41.03
CA HIS A 42 -10.31 -11.40 40.95
C HIS A 42 -11.45 -11.48 39.92
N CYS A 43 -11.72 -12.72 39.53
CA CYS A 43 -12.76 -13.21 38.63
C CYS A 43 -14.16 -12.64 38.90
N THR A 44 -14.78 -12.12 37.84
CA THR A 44 -16.23 -12.21 37.61
C THR A 44 -16.43 -12.64 36.14
N ALA A 45 -17.42 -13.49 35.90
CA ALA A 45 -17.72 -14.13 34.60
C ALA A 45 -18.29 -13.13 33.57
N VAL A 46 -17.48 -12.16 33.17
CA VAL A 46 -17.57 -11.40 31.94
C VAL A 46 -16.89 -12.26 30.86
N PRO A 47 -17.31 -12.24 29.56
CA PRO A 47 -16.50 -12.86 28.51
C PRO A 47 -15.07 -12.38 28.68
N SER A 48 -14.18 -13.27 29.08
CA SER A 48 -12.85 -12.90 29.54
C SER A 48 -12.18 -12.14 28.40
N GLN A 49 -11.76 -10.90 28.65
CA GLN A 49 -11.02 -10.14 27.65
C GLN A 49 -9.89 -11.00 27.09
N PRO A 50 -9.58 -10.91 25.79
CA PRO A 50 -8.52 -11.71 25.20
C PRO A 50 -7.23 -11.57 26.02
N PRO A 51 -6.52 -12.68 26.30
CA PRO A 51 -5.35 -12.65 27.18
C PRO A 51 -4.37 -11.56 26.76
N ARG A 52 -3.95 -10.75 27.72
CA ARG A 52 -3.03 -9.64 27.48
C ARG A 52 -1.60 -10.13 27.60
N LEU A 53 -0.87 -10.11 26.49
CA LEU A 53 0.56 -10.43 26.48
C LEU A 53 1.33 -9.17 26.83
N GLN A 54 2.24 -9.26 27.79
CA GLN A 54 3.15 -8.17 28.14
C GLN A 54 4.44 -8.32 27.35
N SER A 55 5.11 -7.21 27.10
CA SER A 55 6.47 -7.21 26.53
C SER A 55 7.49 -6.97 27.62
N GLU A 56 8.72 -7.44 27.41
CA GLU A 56 9.85 -7.24 28.32
C GLU A 56 10.11 -5.76 28.59
N ILE A 57 10.01 -4.94 27.53
CA ILE A 57 10.07 -3.48 27.62
C ILE A 57 8.63 -2.94 27.65
N PRO A 58 8.14 -2.41 28.78
CA PRO A 58 6.78 -1.90 28.87
C PRO A 58 6.49 -0.81 27.81
N PHE A 59 5.23 -0.70 27.39
CA PHE A 59 4.69 0.29 26.42
C PHE A 59 5.18 0.18 24.98
N ILE A 60 6.49 0.03 24.76
CA ILE A 60 7.11 0.10 23.44
C ILE A 60 7.70 -1.23 22.95
N GLY A 61 7.86 -2.24 23.81
CA GLY A 61 8.52 -3.49 23.45
C GLY A 61 7.86 -4.20 22.27
N HIS A 62 6.52 -4.33 22.30
CA HIS A 62 5.77 -4.85 21.16
C HIS A 62 5.95 -3.99 19.89
N LEU A 63 5.99 -2.65 20.01
CA LEU A 63 6.16 -1.75 18.87
C LEU A 63 7.53 -1.95 18.20
N LEU A 64 8.59 -1.98 19.00
CA LEU A 64 9.96 -2.17 18.51
C LEU A 64 10.09 -3.51 17.79
N ARG A 65 9.56 -4.58 18.39
CA ARG A 65 9.56 -5.90 17.76
C ARG A 65 8.74 -5.92 16.47
N ILE A 66 7.59 -5.26 16.41
CA ILE A 66 6.83 -5.12 15.15
C ILE A 66 7.63 -4.38 14.08
N ILE A 67 8.37 -3.32 14.44
CA ILE A 67 9.21 -2.59 13.49
C ILE A 67 10.36 -3.48 12.98
N PHE A 68 11.11 -4.10 13.89
CA PHE A 68 12.29 -4.89 13.55
C PHE A 68 11.97 -6.26 12.95
N GLU A 69 10.98 -6.99 13.46
CA GLU A 69 10.63 -8.35 13.03
C GLU A 69 9.39 -8.38 12.11
N GLY A 70 8.62 -7.29 12.03
CA GLY A 70 7.43 -7.23 11.18
C GLY A 70 6.30 -8.14 11.66
N THR A 71 5.62 -8.76 10.69
CA THR A 71 4.52 -9.69 10.93
C THR A 71 4.98 -11.04 11.48
N GLU A 72 6.27 -11.40 11.34
CA GLU A 72 6.80 -12.64 11.91
C GLU A 72 6.78 -12.62 13.44
N TYR A 73 6.94 -11.46 14.06
CA TYR A 73 6.76 -11.33 15.51
C TYR A 73 5.37 -11.78 15.96
N LEU A 74 4.32 -11.32 15.26
CA LEU A 74 2.94 -11.70 15.57
C LEU A 74 2.71 -13.20 15.35
N ARG A 75 3.33 -13.80 14.33
CA ARG A 75 3.27 -15.27 14.11
C ARG A 75 4.00 -16.03 15.20
N SER A 76 5.17 -15.56 15.60
CA SER A 76 5.96 -16.17 16.67
C SER A 76 5.20 -16.14 18.00
N LEU A 77 4.55 -15.02 18.33
CA LEU A 77 3.65 -14.95 19.49
C LEU A 77 2.51 -15.97 19.43
N HIS A 78 1.85 -16.12 18.27
CA HIS A 78 0.80 -17.12 18.12
C HIS A 78 1.36 -18.55 18.26
N ARG A 79 2.48 -18.88 17.61
CA ARG A 79 3.13 -20.20 17.68
C ARG A 79 3.54 -20.59 19.10
N THR A 80 4.08 -19.63 19.85
CA THR A 80 4.57 -19.85 21.22
C THR A 80 3.44 -19.92 22.25
N THR A 81 2.41 -19.09 22.11
CA THR A 81 1.33 -19.03 23.08
C THR A 81 0.16 -19.97 22.78
N GLY A 82 -0.01 -20.37 21.51
CA GLY A 82 -1.17 -21.14 21.05
C GLY A 82 -2.50 -20.39 21.11
N LEU A 83 -2.49 -19.09 21.44
CA LEU A 83 -3.72 -18.32 21.68
C LEU A 83 -4.40 -17.95 20.36
N PRO A 84 -5.72 -18.19 20.21
CA PRO A 84 -6.45 -17.85 18.99
C PRO A 84 -6.73 -16.35 18.86
N ILE A 85 -6.76 -15.63 19.98
CA ILE A 85 -6.87 -14.18 20.08
C ILE A 85 -6.11 -13.69 21.31
N PHE A 86 -5.39 -12.58 21.19
CA PHE A 86 -4.61 -12.00 22.30
C PHE A 86 -4.52 -10.48 22.17
N THR A 87 -4.20 -9.80 23.27
CA THR A 87 -4.13 -8.34 23.35
C THR A 87 -2.68 -7.89 23.54
N LEU A 88 -2.22 -6.97 22.69
CA LEU A 88 -0.90 -6.32 22.77
C LEU A 88 -1.07 -4.87 23.23
N PRO A 89 -0.51 -4.48 24.38
CA PRO A 89 -0.44 -3.08 24.78
C PRO A 89 0.70 -2.36 24.06
N ILE A 90 0.37 -1.34 23.28
CA ILE A 90 1.34 -0.56 22.50
C ILE A 90 1.01 0.92 22.71
N ALA A 91 1.96 1.67 23.27
CA ALA A 91 1.84 3.12 23.48
C ALA A 91 0.50 3.55 24.15
N GLY A 92 0.09 2.83 25.19
CA GLY A 92 -1.15 3.12 25.93
C GLY A 92 -2.45 2.65 25.26
N ARG A 93 -2.38 2.09 24.04
CA ARG A 93 -3.52 1.50 23.33
C ARG A 93 -3.49 -0.03 23.40
N SER A 94 -4.65 -0.65 23.35
CA SER A 94 -4.79 -2.11 23.30
C SER A 94 -5.07 -2.56 21.86
N TYR A 95 -4.19 -3.38 21.30
CA TYR A 95 -4.33 -3.95 19.97
C TYR A 95 -4.71 -5.42 20.10
N HIS A 96 -5.92 -5.78 19.66
CA HIS A 96 -6.38 -7.16 19.67
C HIS A 96 -5.95 -7.87 18.39
N VAL A 97 -5.10 -8.88 18.52
CA VAL A 97 -4.63 -9.71 17.41
C VAL A 97 -5.48 -10.96 17.35
N VAL A 98 -6.19 -11.13 16.24
CA VAL A 98 -7.00 -12.32 15.95
C VAL A 98 -6.17 -13.23 15.05
N ALA A 99 -5.67 -14.33 15.61
CA ALA A 99 -4.77 -15.26 14.91
C ALA A 99 -5.51 -16.47 14.33
N SER A 100 -6.67 -16.81 14.88
CA SER A 100 -7.46 -17.96 14.45
C SER A 100 -8.22 -17.69 13.13
N PRO A 101 -8.09 -18.53 12.09
CA PRO A 101 -8.79 -18.34 10.81
C PRO A 101 -10.32 -18.22 10.93
N HIS A 102 -10.95 -19.04 11.79
CA HIS A 102 -12.40 -19.00 11.96
C HIS A 102 -12.86 -17.70 12.63
N MET A 103 -12.05 -17.14 13.54
CA MET A 103 -12.35 -15.86 14.18
C MET A 103 -12.10 -14.68 13.25
N VAL A 104 -11.04 -14.73 12.43
CA VAL A 104 -10.78 -13.71 11.40
C VAL A 104 -11.99 -13.62 10.46
N HIS A 105 -12.50 -14.76 9.99
CA HIS A 105 -13.69 -14.79 9.14
C HIS A 105 -14.93 -14.21 9.85
N ALA A 106 -15.13 -14.53 11.14
CA ALA A 106 -16.23 -13.96 11.93
C ALA A 106 -16.14 -12.42 12.05
N VAL A 107 -14.94 -11.88 12.33
CA VAL A 107 -14.69 -10.43 12.42
C VAL A 107 -14.92 -9.73 11.08
N GLN A 108 -14.47 -10.33 9.97
CA GLN A 108 -14.67 -9.77 8.64
C GLN A 108 -16.14 -9.75 8.22
N LYS A 109 -16.93 -10.76 8.61
CA LYS A 109 -18.37 -10.83 8.32
C LYS A 109 -19.15 -9.75 9.06
N ASP A 110 -18.72 -9.37 10.26
CA ASP A 110 -19.36 -8.32 11.07
C ASP A 110 -18.75 -6.92 10.84
N TYR A 111 -18.67 -6.53 9.57
CA TYR A 111 -18.11 -5.24 9.15
C TYR A 111 -18.88 -4.01 9.66
N LYS A 112 -20.08 -4.19 10.22
CA LYS A 112 -20.88 -3.11 10.81
C LYS A 112 -20.45 -2.81 12.24
N MET A 113 -20.02 -3.82 13.00
CA MET A 113 -19.52 -3.67 14.36
C MET A 113 -18.07 -3.17 14.39
N PHE A 114 -17.25 -3.59 13.42
CA PHE A 114 -15.83 -3.20 13.35
C PHE A 114 -15.60 -2.05 12.35
N SER A 115 -15.10 -0.92 12.85
CA SER A 115 -14.68 0.20 11.99
C SER A 115 -13.21 0.07 11.59
N PHE A 116 -12.95 -0.19 10.31
CA PHE A 116 -11.60 -0.18 9.74
C PHE A 116 -11.14 1.23 9.34
N ASN A 117 -12.02 2.22 9.39
CA ASN A 117 -11.74 3.58 8.93
C ASN A 117 -10.70 4.30 9.80
N ALA A 118 -10.62 3.98 11.10
CA ALA A 118 -9.66 4.63 12.00
C ALA A 118 -8.21 4.41 11.57
N ILE A 119 -7.86 3.19 11.13
CA ILE A 119 -6.53 2.86 10.64
C ILE A 119 -6.27 3.58 9.31
N ILE A 120 -7.25 3.60 8.41
CA ILE A 120 -7.13 4.28 7.11
C ILE A 120 -6.88 5.78 7.29
N VAL A 121 -7.58 6.41 8.25
CA VAL A 121 -7.39 7.82 8.61
C VAL A 121 -5.99 8.09 9.17
N ASP A 122 -5.48 7.22 10.05
CA ASP A 122 -4.13 7.37 10.59
C ASP A 122 -3.05 7.15 9.51
N VAL A 123 -3.27 6.21 8.59
CA VAL A 123 -2.41 5.98 7.42
C VAL A 123 -2.41 7.18 6.47
N ALA A 124 -3.58 7.72 6.14
CA ALA A 124 -3.70 8.90 5.26
C ALA A 124 -2.92 10.10 5.80
N ARG A 125 -3.03 10.35 7.11
CA ARG A 125 -2.28 11.43 7.76
C ARG A 125 -0.79 11.13 7.84
N ARG A 126 -0.40 9.98 8.39
CA ARG A 126 0.99 9.71 8.77
C ARG A 126 1.86 9.26 7.61
N ILE A 127 1.32 8.43 6.71
CA ILE A 127 2.06 7.88 5.58
C ILE A 127 1.93 8.81 4.37
N PHE A 128 0.72 9.24 4.02
CA PHE A 128 0.49 10.01 2.79
C PHE A 128 0.48 11.53 2.99
N LEU A 129 0.60 12.04 4.23
CA LEU A 129 0.70 13.47 4.55
C LEU A 129 -0.50 14.31 4.11
N PHE A 130 -1.72 13.78 4.23
CA PHE A 130 -2.92 14.60 4.04
C PHE A 130 -2.89 15.76 5.05
N ASP A 131 -2.99 16.99 4.54
CA ASP A 131 -3.09 18.20 5.37
C ASP A 131 -4.43 18.28 6.11
N GLU A 132 -4.62 19.29 6.96
CA GLU A 132 -5.84 19.37 7.79
C GLU A 132 -7.12 19.54 6.96
N GLU A 133 -7.06 20.25 5.83
CA GLU A 133 -8.20 20.41 4.92
C GLU A 133 -8.55 19.08 4.24
N ALA A 134 -7.54 18.40 3.68
CA ALA A 134 -7.69 17.08 3.09
C ALA A 134 -8.16 16.05 4.12
N MET A 135 -7.68 16.11 5.37
CA MET A 135 -8.11 15.23 6.46
C MET A 135 -9.55 15.50 6.89
N ALA A 136 -9.99 16.75 6.89
CA ALA A 136 -11.38 17.11 7.16
C ALA A 136 -12.31 16.57 6.06
N ALA A 137 -11.94 16.75 4.79
CA ALA A 137 -12.67 16.19 3.65
C ALA A 137 -12.67 14.65 3.64
N PHE A 138 -11.53 14.04 3.98
CA PHE A 138 -11.35 12.58 3.97
C PHE A 138 -12.16 11.87 5.05
N LYS A 139 -12.18 12.41 6.27
CA LYS A 139 -13.04 11.92 7.36
C LYS A 139 -14.52 12.26 7.12
N GLY A 140 -14.77 13.39 6.48
CA GLY A 140 -16.09 14.01 6.34
C GLY A 140 -16.52 14.73 7.62
N THR A 141 -17.49 15.63 7.50
CA THR A 141 -18.13 16.27 8.65
C THR A 141 -19.09 15.28 9.32
N ASN A 142 -18.79 14.90 10.57
CA ASN A 142 -19.80 14.34 11.47
C ASN A 142 -20.75 15.43 12.03
N HIS A 143 -20.45 16.70 11.76
CA HIS A 143 -21.24 17.87 12.18
C HIS A 143 -21.97 18.49 10.99
N SER A 144 -23.09 17.92 10.53
CA SER A 144 -24.15 18.73 9.93
C SER A 144 -25.18 19.01 11.02
N ILE A 145 -25.06 20.18 11.66
CA ILE A 145 -26.03 20.65 12.66
C ILE A 145 -27.35 21.08 11.98
N ALA A 146 -27.36 21.23 10.65
CA ALA A 146 -28.56 21.56 9.88
C ALA A 146 -29.32 20.29 9.46
N LYS A 147 -30.53 20.10 10.01
CA LYS A 147 -31.47 18.97 9.75
C LYS A 147 -31.92 18.80 8.28
N HIS A 148 -31.48 19.64 7.33
CA HIS A 148 -32.01 19.67 5.97
C HIS A 148 -30.97 19.61 4.84
N GLU A 149 -29.68 19.51 5.13
CA GLU A 149 -28.67 19.35 4.08
C GLU A 149 -28.40 17.85 3.83
N LYS A 150 -28.52 17.41 2.56
CA LYS A 150 -28.13 16.04 2.19
C LYS A 150 -26.68 15.84 2.59
N ARG A 151 -26.42 14.89 3.49
CA ARG A 151 -25.07 14.56 3.98
C ARG A 151 -24.17 14.26 2.78
N LYS A 152 -23.23 15.17 2.47
CA LYS A 152 -22.24 14.93 1.43
C LYS A 152 -21.35 13.76 1.88
N PRO A 153 -21.09 12.77 1.01
CA PRO A 153 -20.20 11.66 1.35
C PRO A 153 -18.77 12.19 1.60
N SER A 154 -18.05 11.58 2.54
CA SER A 154 -16.63 11.93 2.74
C SER A 154 -15.77 11.50 1.56
N ALA A 155 -14.59 12.08 1.40
CA ALA A 155 -13.68 11.68 0.31
C ALA A 155 -13.32 10.19 0.38
N LEU A 156 -13.20 9.61 1.59
CA LEU A 156 -13.00 8.18 1.77
C LEU A 156 -14.19 7.35 1.25
N GLN A 157 -15.43 7.80 1.52
CA GLN A 157 -16.64 7.12 1.03
C GLN A 157 -16.77 7.24 -0.49
N MET A 158 -16.47 8.42 -1.04
CA MET A 158 -16.45 8.66 -2.48
C MET A 158 -15.42 7.78 -3.16
N ALA A 159 -14.18 7.78 -2.65
CA ALA A 159 -13.10 6.94 -3.15
C ALA A 159 -13.50 5.46 -3.13
N ARG A 160 -14.01 4.97 -1.99
CA ARG A 160 -14.51 3.59 -1.87
C ARG A 160 -15.61 3.28 -2.87
N GLY A 161 -16.55 4.19 -3.08
CA GLY A 161 -17.62 4.05 -4.08
C GLY A 161 -17.05 3.90 -5.49
N GLN A 162 -16.05 4.70 -5.85
CA GLN A 162 -15.38 4.61 -7.14
C GLN A 162 -14.55 3.32 -7.29
N PHE A 163 -13.87 2.85 -6.23
CA PHE A 163 -13.18 1.54 -6.24
C PHE A 163 -14.17 0.41 -6.55
N VAL A 164 -15.29 0.35 -5.82
CA VAL A 164 -16.31 -0.70 -6.01
C VAL A 164 -16.98 -0.61 -7.39
N LYS A 165 -17.25 0.61 -7.87
CA LYS A 165 -17.92 0.83 -9.14
C LYS A 165 -17.05 0.44 -10.34
N ASN A 166 -15.78 0.86 -10.34
CA ASN A 166 -14.91 0.79 -11.53
C ASN A 166 -13.99 -0.43 -11.54
N LEU A 167 -13.72 -1.07 -10.40
CA LEU A 167 -12.87 -2.28 -10.33
C LEU A 167 -13.65 -3.59 -10.19
N ARG A 168 -14.98 -3.56 -10.33
CA ARG A 168 -15.78 -4.77 -10.49
C ARG A 168 -15.66 -5.29 -11.94
N PRO A 169 -15.93 -6.58 -12.21
CA PRO A 169 -16.00 -7.08 -13.58
C PRO A 169 -16.90 -6.21 -14.46
N GLY A 170 -16.34 -5.70 -15.57
CA GLY A 170 -16.99 -4.73 -16.45
C GLY A 170 -15.97 -3.92 -17.27
N SER A 171 -16.49 -3.07 -18.14
CA SER A 171 -15.71 -2.30 -19.14
C SER A 171 -14.56 -1.48 -18.56
N GLU A 172 -14.74 -0.90 -17.37
CA GLU A 172 -13.75 -0.04 -16.73
C GLU A 172 -12.54 -0.83 -16.20
N LEU A 173 -12.78 -2.06 -15.72
CA LEU A 173 -11.71 -2.97 -15.35
C LEU A 173 -11.03 -3.54 -16.60
N ASP A 174 -11.80 -3.86 -17.64
CA ASP A 174 -11.27 -4.37 -18.90
C ASP A 174 -10.36 -3.34 -19.58
N ASP A 175 -10.74 -2.04 -19.61
CA ASP A 175 -9.89 -0.92 -20.06
C ASP A 175 -8.55 -0.90 -19.31
N LEU A 176 -8.58 -1.02 -17.98
CA LEU A 176 -7.38 -1.03 -17.15
C LEU A 176 -6.48 -2.24 -17.45
N LEU A 177 -7.06 -3.43 -17.61
CA LEU A 177 -6.32 -4.67 -17.92
C LEU A 177 -5.70 -4.62 -19.31
N VAL A 178 -6.41 -4.10 -20.31
CA VAL A 178 -5.89 -3.92 -21.67
C VAL A 178 -4.73 -2.93 -21.66
N ARG A 179 -4.87 -1.77 -21.01
CA ARG A 179 -3.78 -0.78 -20.88
C ARG A 179 -2.54 -1.34 -20.20
N PHE A 180 -2.72 -2.13 -19.14
CA PHE A 180 -1.61 -2.79 -18.47
C PHE A 180 -0.92 -3.80 -19.38
N THR A 181 -1.69 -4.63 -20.08
CA THR A 181 -1.16 -5.63 -21.01
C THR A 181 -0.40 -4.97 -22.16
N ASP A 182 -0.95 -3.92 -22.77
CA ASP A 182 -0.29 -3.12 -23.80
C ASP A 182 1.03 -2.52 -23.30
N GLY A 183 1.02 -1.94 -22.09
CA GLY A 183 2.22 -1.41 -21.45
C GLY A 183 3.34 -2.45 -21.32
N VAL A 184 3.02 -3.66 -20.85
CA VAL A 184 4.00 -4.76 -20.74
C VAL A 184 4.48 -5.22 -22.13
N LEU A 185 3.59 -5.28 -23.13
CA LEU A 185 3.92 -5.74 -24.46
C LEU A 185 4.85 -4.78 -25.22
N VAL A 186 4.76 -3.48 -24.97
CA VAL A 186 5.71 -2.49 -25.52
C VAL A 186 7.14 -2.84 -25.11
N ASP A 187 7.35 -3.13 -23.83
CA ASP A 187 8.68 -3.44 -23.30
C ASP A 187 9.17 -4.80 -23.83
N VAL A 188 8.30 -5.82 -23.83
CA VAL A 188 8.60 -7.14 -24.43
C VAL A 188 8.96 -7.03 -25.90
N HIS A 189 8.22 -6.26 -26.69
CA HIS A 189 8.50 -6.06 -28.11
C HIS A 189 9.86 -5.39 -28.34
N SER A 190 10.18 -4.36 -27.54
CA SER A 190 11.47 -3.69 -27.62
C SER A 190 12.64 -4.64 -27.30
N HIS A 191 12.45 -5.53 -26.33
CA HIS A 191 13.43 -6.56 -25.95
C HIS A 191 13.60 -7.63 -27.02
N LEU A 192 12.51 -8.12 -27.63
CA LEU A 192 12.57 -9.14 -28.69
C LEU A 192 13.28 -8.64 -29.95
N ASN A 193 13.18 -7.35 -30.25
CA ASN A 193 13.83 -6.74 -31.40
C ASN A 193 15.29 -6.30 -31.14
N SER A 194 15.72 -6.31 -29.89
CA SER A 194 17.08 -5.95 -29.51
C SER A 194 17.95 -7.22 -29.47
N PRO A 195 19.12 -7.24 -30.14
CA PRO A 195 20.02 -8.39 -30.04
C PRO A 195 20.44 -8.58 -28.58
N SER A 196 20.49 -9.84 -28.13
CA SER A 196 21.01 -10.15 -26.79
C SER A 196 22.43 -9.64 -26.68
N ASP A 197 22.66 -8.69 -25.79
CA ASP A 197 23.96 -8.10 -25.49
C ASP A 197 24.80 -8.99 -24.56
N GLY A 198 24.26 -10.16 -24.15
CA GLY A 198 24.88 -11.06 -23.18
C GLY A 198 24.96 -10.50 -21.76
N ASN A 199 24.33 -9.34 -21.48
CA ASN A 199 24.42 -8.71 -20.17
C ASN A 199 23.54 -9.41 -19.13
N VAL A 200 24.14 -9.70 -17.98
CA VAL A 200 23.43 -10.22 -16.81
C VAL A 200 22.72 -9.05 -16.11
N THR A 201 21.39 -9.12 -16.04
CA THR A 201 20.57 -8.14 -15.31
C THR A 201 20.02 -8.74 -14.02
N LEU A 202 19.90 -7.91 -12.98
CA LEU A 202 19.25 -8.31 -11.74
C LEU A 202 17.74 -8.45 -12.01
N LEU A 203 17.22 -9.69 -11.94
CA LEU A 203 15.82 -10.00 -12.22
C LEU A 203 14.83 -9.10 -11.45
N TRP A 204 15.09 -8.87 -10.16
CA TRP A 204 14.27 -7.96 -9.35
C TRP A 204 14.26 -6.55 -9.92
N LYS A 205 15.43 -5.99 -10.26
CA LYS A 205 15.55 -4.64 -10.79
C LYS A 205 14.80 -4.51 -12.12
N HIS A 206 14.94 -5.51 -12.99
CA HIS A 206 14.28 -5.52 -14.28
C HIS A 206 12.75 -5.61 -14.14
N ILE A 207 12.23 -6.66 -13.47
CA ILE A 207 10.78 -6.82 -13.25
C ILE A 207 10.20 -5.58 -12.56
N ARG A 208 10.92 -5.01 -11.60
CA ARG A 208 10.46 -3.83 -10.88
C ARG A 208 10.34 -2.61 -11.77
N THR A 209 11.31 -2.34 -12.63
CA THR A 209 11.21 -1.20 -13.54
C THR A 209 10.10 -1.40 -14.57
N GLU A 210 10.04 -2.55 -15.25
CA GLU A 210 9.06 -2.79 -16.33
C GLU A 210 7.64 -2.81 -15.77
N PHE A 211 7.37 -3.62 -14.74
CA PHE A 211 6.01 -3.75 -14.19
C PHE A 211 5.55 -2.45 -13.51
N SER A 212 6.43 -1.74 -12.81
CA SER A 212 6.03 -0.45 -12.20
C SER A 212 5.69 0.58 -13.27
N THR A 213 6.42 0.59 -14.39
CA THR A 213 6.14 1.47 -15.53
C THR A 213 4.84 1.08 -16.22
N ALA A 214 4.62 -0.21 -16.49
CA ALA A 214 3.36 -0.69 -17.08
C ALA A 214 2.14 -0.40 -16.18
N VAL A 215 2.24 -0.62 -14.87
CA VAL A 215 1.16 -0.25 -13.91
C VAL A 215 0.95 1.25 -13.93
N ALA A 216 2.00 2.06 -13.85
CA ALA A 216 1.85 3.50 -13.82
C ALA A 216 1.25 4.05 -15.11
N ARG A 217 1.63 3.49 -16.26
CA ARG A 217 1.04 3.82 -17.56
C ARG A 217 -0.42 3.39 -17.65
N ALA A 218 -0.77 2.22 -17.12
CA ALA A 218 -2.14 1.73 -17.10
C ALA A 218 -3.06 2.66 -16.30
N PHE A 219 -2.61 3.08 -15.11
CA PHE A 219 -3.41 3.96 -14.25
C PHE A 219 -3.40 5.42 -14.74
N TRP A 220 -2.23 6.02 -14.94
CA TRP A 220 -2.07 7.46 -15.19
C TRP A 220 -1.76 7.84 -16.66
N GLY A 221 -1.78 6.89 -17.59
CA GLY A 221 -1.50 7.17 -19.01
C GLY A 221 -0.01 7.30 -19.34
N ALA A 222 0.30 7.64 -20.59
CA ALA A 222 1.68 7.66 -21.09
C ALA A 222 2.55 8.72 -20.40
N ARG A 223 1.93 9.82 -19.93
CA ARG A 223 2.58 10.92 -19.19
C ARG A 223 2.40 10.78 -17.68
N HIS A 224 2.48 9.55 -17.17
CA HIS A 224 2.33 9.25 -15.74
C HIS A 224 3.34 10.04 -14.87
N PRO A 225 3.08 10.22 -13.56
CA PRO A 225 3.90 11.07 -12.67
C PRO A 225 5.40 10.74 -12.63
N PHE A 226 5.77 9.51 -12.99
CA PHE A 226 7.11 8.95 -12.82
C PHE A 226 7.87 8.78 -14.14
N CYS A 227 7.33 9.26 -15.27
CA CYS A 227 7.87 8.97 -16.60
C CYS A 227 9.15 9.76 -16.95
N HIS A 228 9.39 10.91 -16.31
CA HIS A 228 10.52 11.78 -16.65
C HIS A 228 11.88 11.21 -16.24
N ASP A 229 11.92 10.46 -15.14
CA ASP A 229 13.13 9.77 -14.66
C ASP A 229 12.73 8.48 -13.93
N PRO A 230 12.34 7.42 -14.68
CA PRO A 230 11.80 6.21 -14.09
C PRO A 230 12.76 5.55 -13.10
N THR A 231 14.07 5.53 -13.41
CA THR A 231 15.09 4.95 -12.54
C THR A 231 15.08 5.60 -11.16
N VAL A 232 15.03 6.94 -11.12
CA VAL A 232 15.04 7.68 -9.87
C VAL A 232 13.72 7.53 -9.11
N TYR A 233 12.58 7.55 -9.79
CA TYR A 233 11.28 7.42 -9.13
C TYR A 233 11.00 6.00 -8.63
N TRP A 234 11.46 4.96 -9.33
CA TRP A 234 11.33 3.58 -8.86
C TRP A 234 12.24 3.26 -7.68
N ALA A 235 13.45 3.83 -7.65
CA ALA A 235 14.30 3.80 -6.47
C ALA A 235 13.64 4.54 -5.28
N ALA A 236 13.03 5.71 -5.52
CA ALA A 236 12.29 6.41 -4.48
C ALA A 236 11.06 5.61 -3.99
N MET A 237 10.30 5.00 -4.90
CA MET A 237 9.16 4.15 -4.53
C MET A 237 9.59 2.98 -3.64
N GLU A 238 10.72 2.35 -3.95
CA GLU A 238 11.30 1.29 -3.14
C GLU A 238 11.71 1.76 -1.73
N ASP A 239 12.37 2.91 -1.64
CA ASP A 239 12.75 3.51 -0.35
C ASP A 239 11.54 3.90 0.49
N PHE A 240 10.49 4.39 -0.16
CA PHE A 240 9.21 4.71 0.47
C PHE A 240 8.52 3.45 0.99
N GLU A 241 8.40 2.40 0.17
CA GLU A 241 7.79 1.12 0.55
C GLU A 241 8.53 0.45 1.71
N ALA A 242 9.87 0.41 1.64
CA ALA A 242 10.70 -0.21 2.67
C ALA A 242 10.57 0.48 4.03
N GLY A 243 10.30 1.78 4.07
CA GLY A 243 10.14 2.54 5.31
C GLY A 243 8.72 2.95 5.65
N ALA A 244 7.69 2.48 4.92
CA ALA A 244 6.29 2.88 5.15
C ALA A 244 5.83 2.59 6.59
N LEU A 245 6.23 1.44 7.16
CA LEU A 245 5.93 1.11 8.55
C LEU A 245 6.61 2.08 9.53
N ASN A 246 7.84 2.50 9.23
CA ASN A 246 8.58 3.46 10.05
C ASN A 246 7.94 4.85 9.99
N LEU A 247 7.47 5.28 8.80
CA LEU A 247 6.71 6.53 8.64
C LEU A 247 5.41 6.53 9.44
N PHE A 248 4.78 5.38 9.60
CA PHE A 248 3.57 5.23 10.40
C PHE A 248 3.84 5.22 11.91
N ALA A 249 4.86 4.45 12.33
CA ALA A 249 5.07 4.09 13.73
C ALA A 249 5.98 5.07 14.49
N LEU A 250 7.02 5.62 13.84
CA LEU A 250 8.05 6.40 14.51
C LEU A 250 7.74 7.91 14.45
N PRO A 251 8.05 8.66 15.53
CA PRO A 251 7.96 10.12 15.52
C PRO A 251 9.08 10.74 14.69
N LEU A 252 8.91 12.01 14.30
CA LEU A 252 9.91 12.79 13.57
C LEU A 252 10.52 12.05 12.34
N PRO A 253 9.72 11.78 11.28
CA PRO A 253 10.16 10.99 10.13
C PRO A 253 11.42 11.51 9.42
N TRP A 254 11.68 12.81 9.49
CA TRP A 254 12.89 13.44 8.96
C TRP A 254 14.18 13.02 9.71
N LEU A 255 14.05 12.39 10.90
CA LEU A 255 15.15 11.84 11.68
C LEU A 255 15.12 10.31 11.69
N THR A 256 13.98 9.73 12.06
CA THR A 256 13.83 8.29 12.31
C THR A 256 13.60 7.45 11.05
N ALA A 257 13.08 8.07 9.99
CA ALA A 257 12.75 7.41 8.72
C ALA A 257 13.25 8.23 7.51
N ARG A 258 14.44 8.85 7.64
CA ARG A 258 15.04 9.80 6.69
C ARG A 258 14.89 9.42 5.22
N LYS A 259 15.31 8.19 4.87
CA LYS A 259 15.31 7.68 3.50
C LYS A 259 13.88 7.64 2.93
N ALA A 260 12.97 7.01 3.65
CA ALA A 260 11.56 6.91 3.27
C ALA A 260 10.84 8.25 3.27
N ASN A 261 11.19 9.16 4.20
CA ASN A 261 10.61 10.49 4.25
C ASN A 261 11.05 11.34 3.05
N SER A 262 12.33 11.29 2.68
CA SER A 262 12.86 11.98 1.49
C SER A 262 12.23 11.43 0.21
N ALA A 263 12.17 10.10 0.09
CA ALA A 263 11.50 9.42 -1.02
C ALA A 263 10.02 9.80 -1.14
N ARG A 264 9.28 9.80 -0.03
CA ARG A 264 7.89 10.25 0.03
C ARG A 264 7.73 11.67 -0.51
N SER A 265 8.54 12.63 -0.04
CA SER A 265 8.45 14.01 -0.51
C SER A 265 8.67 14.11 -2.02
N LYS A 266 9.61 13.34 -2.57
CA LYS A 266 9.88 13.29 -4.01
C LYS A 266 8.71 12.74 -4.83
N LEU A 267 8.10 11.65 -4.36
CA LEU A 267 6.94 11.04 -5.02
C LEU A 267 5.70 11.95 -4.95
N LEU A 268 5.45 12.57 -3.80
CA LEU A 268 4.35 13.52 -3.63
C LEU A 268 4.51 14.73 -4.55
N GLN A 269 5.73 15.26 -4.69
CA GLN A 269 5.99 16.37 -5.61
C GLN A 269 5.69 15.98 -7.08
N ALA A 270 6.07 14.78 -7.50
CA ALA A 270 5.77 14.29 -8.85
C ALA A 270 4.26 14.17 -9.11
N LEU A 271 3.52 13.62 -8.14
CA LEU A 271 2.06 13.51 -8.19
C LEU A 271 1.35 14.86 -8.17
N LYS A 272 1.88 15.82 -7.39
CA LYS A 272 1.38 17.20 -7.38
C LYS A 272 1.57 17.85 -8.74
N ASN A 273 2.76 17.77 -9.33
CA ASN A 273 3.05 18.31 -10.65
C ASN A 273 2.17 17.68 -11.75
N TYR A 274 1.89 16.38 -11.64
CA TYR A 274 0.98 15.68 -12.56
C TYR A 274 -0.46 16.17 -12.42
N THR A 275 -0.92 16.39 -11.19
CA THR A 275 -2.26 16.90 -10.88
C THR A 275 -2.46 18.33 -11.41
N GLU A 276 -1.47 19.20 -11.19
CA GLU A 276 -1.53 20.62 -11.61
C GLU A 276 -1.48 20.84 -13.13
N ARG A 277 -1.11 19.82 -13.91
CA ARG A 277 -1.04 19.87 -15.38
C ARG A 277 -2.22 19.20 -16.08
N ASP A 278 -3.30 18.92 -15.34
CA ASP A 278 -4.44 18.14 -15.81
C ASP A 278 -4.03 16.79 -16.42
N GLY A 279 -3.02 16.13 -15.81
CA GLY A 279 -2.42 14.91 -16.35
C GLY A 279 -3.41 13.74 -16.52
N PHE A 280 -4.56 13.79 -15.85
CA PHE A 280 -5.58 12.74 -15.85
C PHE A 280 -6.33 12.55 -17.17
N GLN A 281 -6.22 13.46 -18.15
CA GLN A 281 -6.94 13.32 -19.43
C GLN A 281 -6.58 12.04 -20.20
N ASP A 282 -5.34 11.55 -20.05
CA ASP A 282 -4.86 10.30 -20.67
C ASP A 282 -4.93 9.08 -19.72
N SER A 283 -5.39 9.28 -18.49
CA SER A 283 -5.48 8.22 -17.47
C SER A 283 -6.63 7.25 -17.71
N ALA A 284 -6.59 6.09 -17.04
CA ALA A 284 -7.68 5.13 -17.06
C ALA A 284 -8.99 5.76 -16.56
N THR A 285 -10.12 5.24 -17.04
CA THR A 285 -11.46 5.72 -16.66
C THR A 285 -11.67 5.77 -15.14
N PHE A 286 -11.12 4.77 -14.44
CA PHE A 286 -11.11 4.72 -12.98
C PHE A 286 -10.44 5.95 -12.34
N ILE A 287 -9.27 6.38 -12.84
CA ILE A 287 -8.55 7.54 -12.31
C ILE A 287 -9.33 8.82 -12.60
N LYS A 288 -9.90 8.97 -13.80
CA LYS A 288 -10.76 10.10 -14.16
C LYS A 288 -11.94 10.22 -13.20
N CYS A 289 -12.68 9.13 -12.99
CA CYS A 289 -13.81 9.11 -12.06
C CYS A 289 -13.41 9.41 -10.60
N GLN A 290 -12.24 8.98 -10.16
CA GLN A 290 -11.71 9.36 -8.84
C GLN A 290 -11.38 10.85 -8.76
N TYR A 291 -10.74 11.38 -9.81
CA TYR A 291 -10.36 12.77 -9.92
C TYR A 291 -11.60 13.68 -9.93
N ASP A 292 -12.56 13.39 -10.80
CA ASP A 292 -13.82 14.14 -10.92
C ASP A 292 -14.61 14.13 -9.60
N ALA A 293 -14.61 13.01 -8.89
CA ALA A 293 -15.27 12.91 -7.59
C ALA A 293 -14.58 13.79 -6.54
N CYS A 294 -13.24 13.90 -6.56
CA CYS A 294 -12.48 14.62 -5.55
C CYS A 294 -12.00 16.01 -6.00
N HIS A 295 -12.40 16.48 -7.19
CA HIS A 295 -11.92 17.72 -7.80
C HIS A 295 -12.09 18.93 -6.87
N ASP A 296 -13.25 19.05 -6.24
CA ASP A 296 -13.59 20.19 -5.39
C ASP A 296 -13.01 20.08 -3.97
N LEU A 297 -12.26 19.02 -3.66
CA LEU A 297 -11.72 18.73 -2.33
C LEU A 297 -10.24 19.12 -2.17
N GLY A 298 -9.68 19.81 -3.16
CA GLY A 298 -8.32 20.34 -3.13
C GLY A 298 -7.25 19.39 -3.67
N THR A 299 -6.14 19.97 -4.14
CA THR A 299 -5.06 19.25 -4.83
C THR A 299 -4.33 18.24 -3.94
N SER A 300 -4.30 18.47 -2.63
CA SER A 300 -3.69 17.58 -1.64
C SER A 300 -4.37 16.22 -1.59
N ILE A 301 -5.71 16.17 -1.62
CA ILE A 301 -6.44 14.90 -1.61
C ILE A 301 -6.13 14.06 -2.85
N MET A 302 -5.92 14.72 -3.98
CA MET A 302 -5.69 14.09 -5.28
C MET A 302 -4.25 13.59 -5.40
N SER A 303 -3.29 14.47 -5.12
CA SER A 303 -1.87 14.15 -5.21
C SER A 303 -1.44 13.15 -4.13
N ASN A 304 -1.78 13.39 -2.87
CA ASN A 304 -1.41 12.52 -1.76
C ASN A 304 -2.24 11.22 -1.77
N GLY A 305 -3.52 11.29 -2.16
CA GLY A 305 -4.33 10.10 -2.42
C GLY A 305 -3.79 9.25 -3.57
N GLY A 306 -3.24 9.91 -4.60
CA GLY A 306 -2.53 9.27 -5.70
C GLY A 306 -1.31 8.48 -5.25
N LEU A 307 -0.57 8.96 -4.23
CA LEU A 307 0.53 8.18 -3.63
C LEU A 307 -0.01 6.93 -2.91
N GLY A 308 -1.14 7.05 -2.21
CA GLY A 308 -1.80 5.90 -1.60
C GLY A 308 -2.24 4.84 -2.60
N LEU A 309 -2.74 5.27 -3.77
CA LEU A 309 -3.08 4.38 -4.86
C LEU A 309 -1.83 3.73 -5.49
N ALA A 310 -0.77 4.51 -5.75
CA ALA A 310 0.49 4.00 -6.26
C ALA A 310 1.11 2.96 -5.33
N PHE A 311 1.14 3.23 -4.02
CA PHE A 311 1.60 2.30 -3.00
C PHE A 311 0.79 0.99 -2.99
N SER A 312 -0.53 1.09 -3.16
CA SER A 312 -1.43 -0.06 -3.10
C SER A 312 -1.42 -0.91 -4.37
N ALA A 313 -1.10 -0.32 -5.53
CA ALA A 313 -1.10 -0.99 -6.82
C ALA A 313 0.30 -1.49 -7.22
N ILE A 314 1.29 -0.59 -7.29
CA ILE A 314 2.60 -0.88 -7.89
C ILE A 314 3.37 -1.92 -7.08
N GLY A 315 3.51 -1.72 -5.76
CA GLY A 315 4.30 -2.60 -4.90
C GLY A 315 3.84 -4.07 -4.95
N PRO A 316 2.55 -4.35 -4.66
CA PRO A 316 2.02 -5.73 -4.68
C PRO A 316 2.08 -6.39 -6.06
N ILE A 317 1.75 -5.67 -7.14
CA ILE A 317 1.76 -6.24 -8.50
C ILE A 317 3.18 -6.64 -8.90
N THR A 318 4.14 -5.74 -8.72
CA THR A 318 5.55 -5.98 -9.04
C THR A 318 6.15 -7.11 -8.22
N SER A 319 5.89 -7.14 -6.90
CA SER A 319 6.38 -8.21 -6.02
C SER A 319 5.82 -9.57 -6.42
N THR A 320 4.53 -9.63 -6.73
CA THR A 320 3.86 -10.86 -7.15
C THR A 320 4.44 -11.38 -8.47
N ALA A 321 4.62 -10.50 -9.46
CA ALA A 321 5.23 -10.85 -10.73
C ALA A 321 6.64 -11.42 -10.57
N PHE A 322 7.47 -10.79 -9.73
CA PHE A 322 8.83 -11.28 -9.44
C PHE A 322 8.81 -12.70 -8.87
N TRP A 323 8.01 -12.94 -7.83
CA TRP A 323 7.94 -14.26 -7.21
C TRP A 323 7.33 -15.31 -8.14
N MET A 324 6.35 -14.95 -8.96
CA MET A 324 5.80 -15.84 -9.98
C MET A 324 6.89 -16.31 -10.95
N VAL A 325 7.69 -15.39 -11.48
CA VAL A 325 8.81 -15.73 -12.38
C VAL A 325 9.80 -16.64 -11.65
N CYS A 326 10.23 -16.30 -10.44
CA CYS A 326 11.16 -17.12 -9.66
C CYS A 326 10.63 -18.55 -9.43
N TYR A 327 9.38 -18.70 -8.99
CA TYR A 327 8.81 -20.02 -8.66
C TYR A 327 8.46 -20.88 -9.88
N ILE A 328 8.12 -20.25 -11.00
CA ILE A 328 7.84 -20.97 -12.25
C ILE A 328 9.16 -21.40 -12.91
N PHE A 329 10.11 -20.48 -13.07
CA PHE A 329 11.37 -20.76 -13.78
C PHE A 329 12.33 -21.66 -13.00
N SER A 330 12.23 -21.72 -11.67
CA SER A 330 13.00 -22.68 -10.85
C SER A 330 12.50 -24.13 -10.96
N ARG A 331 11.36 -24.39 -11.63
CA ARG A 331 10.73 -25.71 -11.73
C ARG A 331 10.43 -26.06 -13.19
N PRO A 332 11.34 -26.78 -13.88
CA PRO A 332 11.21 -27.05 -15.32
C PRO A 332 9.86 -27.67 -15.73
N ASP A 333 9.35 -28.64 -14.96
CA ASP A 333 8.06 -29.30 -15.25
C ASP A 333 6.87 -28.35 -15.10
N LEU A 334 6.94 -27.39 -14.17
CA LEU A 334 5.91 -26.38 -13.99
C LEU A 334 5.98 -25.37 -15.14
N LEU A 335 7.18 -24.92 -15.51
CA LEU A 335 7.40 -24.02 -16.63
C LEU A 335 6.87 -24.61 -17.95
N ALA A 336 7.13 -25.89 -18.21
CA ALA A 336 6.63 -26.57 -19.41
C ALA A 336 5.11 -26.60 -19.48
N ARG A 337 4.43 -26.91 -18.35
CA ARG A 337 2.97 -26.90 -18.27
C ARG A 337 2.37 -25.51 -18.45
N VAL A 338 2.93 -24.50 -17.78
CA VAL A 338 2.47 -23.11 -17.91
C VAL A 338 2.66 -22.61 -19.35
N ARG A 339 3.77 -22.93 -20.01
CA ARG A 339 3.98 -22.60 -21.42
C ARG A 339 2.93 -23.25 -22.32
N ALA A 340 2.67 -24.55 -22.16
CA ALA A 340 1.66 -25.23 -22.96
C ALA A 340 0.24 -24.62 -22.79
N GLU A 341 -0.13 -24.21 -21.57
CA GLU A 341 -1.39 -23.50 -21.32
C GLU A 341 -1.43 -22.14 -22.03
N VAL A 342 -0.36 -21.35 -21.92
CA VAL A 342 -0.28 -20.01 -22.54
C VAL A 342 -0.25 -20.12 -24.06
N ASP A 343 0.51 -21.07 -24.62
CA ASP A 343 0.62 -21.31 -26.07
C ASP A 343 -0.74 -21.62 -26.69
N SER A 344 -1.62 -22.33 -25.96
CA SER A 344 -2.99 -22.59 -26.41
C SER A 344 -3.89 -21.35 -26.51
N CYS A 345 -3.46 -20.23 -25.91
CA CYS A 345 -4.17 -18.95 -25.92
C CYS A 345 -3.57 -17.93 -26.90
N LEU A 346 -2.51 -18.31 -27.62
CA LEU A 346 -1.85 -17.45 -28.60
C LEU A 346 -2.50 -17.61 -29.98
N ASN A 347 -2.85 -16.48 -30.60
CA ASN A 347 -3.24 -16.44 -32.00
C ASN A 347 -2.09 -15.83 -32.80
N VAL A 348 -1.46 -16.67 -33.62
CA VAL A 348 -0.37 -16.27 -34.52
C VAL A 348 -0.97 -16.08 -35.90
N ASP A 349 -0.90 -14.85 -36.41
CA ASP A 349 -1.29 -14.53 -37.77
C ASP A 349 -0.03 -14.21 -38.59
N GLU A 350 0.08 -14.82 -39.77
CA GLU A 350 1.17 -14.61 -40.71
C GLU A 350 0.63 -13.86 -41.93
N ASP A 351 0.67 -12.53 -41.87
CA ASP A 351 0.31 -11.73 -43.03
C ASP A 351 1.49 -11.70 -44.02
N ARG A 352 1.23 -12.21 -45.23
CA ARG A 352 2.17 -12.20 -46.35
C ARG A 352 1.78 -11.11 -47.34
N SER A 353 1.89 -9.87 -46.90
CA SER A 353 1.67 -8.68 -47.73
C SER A 353 3.00 -8.08 -48.18
N HIS A 354 3.15 -7.79 -49.48
CA HIS A 354 4.33 -7.11 -50.07
C HIS A 354 5.72 -7.74 -49.82
N GLY A 355 5.83 -9.08 -49.76
CA GLY A 355 7.13 -9.77 -49.72
C GLY A 355 7.89 -9.64 -48.39
N GLN A 356 7.30 -8.99 -47.38
CA GLN A 356 7.74 -9.00 -46.00
C GLN A 356 6.75 -9.86 -45.20
N SER A 357 7.23 -10.92 -44.56
CA SER A 357 6.42 -11.72 -43.65
C SER A 357 6.33 -11.00 -42.30
N THR A 358 5.22 -10.30 -42.05
CA THR A 358 4.91 -9.76 -40.73
C THR A 358 4.17 -10.83 -39.93
N ARG A 359 4.87 -11.43 -38.97
CA ARG A 359 4.27 -12.34 -37.99
C ARG A 359 3.71 -11.53 -36.83
N SER A 360 2.39 -11.53 -36.67
CA SER A 360 1.75 -10.93 -35.51
C SER A 360 1.34 -12.03 -34.53
N CYS A 361 1.58 -11.80 -33.24
CA CYS A 361 1.17 -12.70 -32.17
C CYS A 361 0.26 -11.93 -31.24
N THR A 362 -0.99 -12.36 -31.12
CA THR A 362 -1.97 -11.76 -30.22
C THR A 362 -2.31 -12.74 -29.10
N ILE A 363 -2.61 -12.19 -27.92
CA ILE A 363 -2.95 -12.98 -26.73
C ILE A 363 -4.42 -12.75 -26.43
N ASP A 364 -5.23 -13.81 -26.43
CA ASP A 364 -6.61 -13.72 -25.97
C ASP A 364 -6.65 -13.71 -24.43
N THR A 365 -6.85 -12.54 -23.85
CA THR A 365 -6.93 -12.35 -22.39
C THR A 365 -8.13 -13.06 -21.76
N ALA A 366 -9.22 -13.27 -22.50
CA ALA A 366 -10.36 -14.05 -22.04
C ALA A 366 -10.07 -15.56 -22.10
N ALA A 367 -9.25 -16.01 -23.06
CA ALA A 367 -8.75 -17.38 -23.09
C ALA A 367 -7.79 -17.66 -21.92
N LEU A 368 -6.88 -16.74 -21.59
CA LEU A 368 -5.98 -16.91 -20.44
C LEU A 368 -6.74 -17.21 -19.14
N ASN A 369 -7.83 -16.49 -18.87
CA ASN A 369 -8.64 -16.70 -17.68
C ASN A 369 -9.41 -18.04 -17.68
N ARG A 370 -9.73 -18.59 -18.85
CA ARG A 370 -10.51 -19.83 -18.99
C ARG A 370 -9.64 -21.08 -19.14
N CYS A 371 -8.49 -20.94 -19.78
CA CYS A 371 -7.68 -22.05 -20.28
C CYS A 371 -6.31 -22.18 -19.59
N CYS A 372 -5.95 -21.30 -18.65
CA CYS A 372 -4.66 -21.38 -17.93
C CYS A 372 -4.83 -21.64 -16.40
N PRO A 373 -5.41 -22.79 -15.99
CA PRO A 373 -5.62 -23.09 -14.58
C PRO A 373 -4.32 -23.28 -13.79
N THR A 374 -3.25 -23.81 -14.39
CA THR A 374 -1.94 -23.95 -13.72
C THR A 374 -1.32 -22.58 -13.47
N LEU A 375 -1.37 -21.67 -14.46
CA LEU A 375 -0.89 -20.30 -14.28
C LEU A 375 -1.63 -19.58 -13.14
N PHE A 376 -2.96 -19.69 -13.11
CA PHE A 376 -3.78 -19.12 -12.04
C PHE A 376 -3.46 -19.74 -10.66
N THR A 377 -3.24 -21.06 -10.61
CA THR A 377 -2.83 -21.74 -9.37
C THR A 377 -1.48 -21.25 -8.89
N CYS A 378 -0.54 -20.97 -9.80
CA CYS A 378 0.74 -20.36 -9.44
C CYS A 378 0.56 -18.98 -8.81
N LEU A 379 -0.32 -18.14 -9.36
CA LEU A 379 -0.64 -16.82 -8.77
C LEU A 379 -1.16 -16.97 -7.34
N VAL A 380 -2.14 -17.85 -7.11
CA VAL A 380 -2.70 -18.09 -5.77
C VAL A 380 -1.63 -18.60 -4.80
N GLU A 381 -0.79 -19.54 -5.22
CA GLU A 381 0.27 -20.10 -4.38
C GLU A 381 1.38 -19.08 -4.09
N VAL A 382 1.73 -18.24 -5.07
CA VAL A 382 2.65 -17.12 -4.84
C VAL A 382 2.05 -16.15 -3.84
N LEU A 383 0.79 -15.76 -3.97
CA LEU A 383 0.14 -14.88 -2.99
C LEU A 383 0.10 -15.49 -1.60
N ARG A 384 -0.09 -16.81 -1.47
CA ARG A 384 -0.01 -17.54 -0.19
C ARG A 384 1.38 -17.47 0.45
N LEU A 385 2.43 -17.55 -0.36
CA LEU A 385 3.82 -17.56 0.09
C LEU A 385 4.39 -16.15 0.32
N SER A 386 4.04 -15.18 -0.53
CA SER A 386 4.75 -13.89 -0.65
C SER A 386 4.10 -12.73 0.10
N THR A 387 2.82 -12.82 0.49
CA THR A 387 2.13 -11.78 1.29
C THR A 387 2.74 -11.52 2.67
N ILE A 388 3.82 -12.24 3.02
CA ILE A 388 4.36 -12.37 4.36
C ILE A 388 5.89 -12.16 4.43
N VAL A 389 6.61 -12.21 3.32
CA VAL A 389 8.08 -12.28 3.33
C VAL A 389 8.70 -10.89 3.38
N LYS A 390 9.36 -10.56 4.50
CA LYS A 390 10.31 -9.44 4.59
C LYS A 390 11.50 -9.71 3.66
N ARG A 391 12.04 -8.62 3.11
CA ARG A 391 13.27 -8.56 2.29
C ARG A 391 14.48 -9.29 2.90
N ASP A 392 14.53 -9.45 4.23
CA ASP A 392 15.65 -10.09 4.92
C ASP A 392 15.79 -11.60 4.63
N CYS A 393 14.75 -12.25 4.09
CA CYS A 393 14.87 -13.63 3.61
C CYS A 393 15.67 -13.75 2.29
N ILE A 394 15.94 -12.65 1.58
CA ILE A 394 16.75 -12.68 0.35
C ILE A 394 18.24 -12.88 0.67
N ASN A 395 18.72 -12.44 1.84
CA ASN A 395 20.12 -12.61 2.24
C ASN A 395 20.45 -14.00 2.81
N HIS A 396 19.45 -14.87 2.99
CA HIS A 396 19.63 -16.22 3.54
C HIS A 396 19.21 -17.34 2.58
N ILE A 397 18.84 -17.00 1.34
CA ILE A 397 18.44 -17.98 0.30
C ILE A 397 19.43 -18.00 -0.88
N PHE A 398 20.53 -17.25 -0.82
CA PHE A 398 21.67 -17.39 -1.73
C PHE A 398 22.95 -17.71 -0.99
#